data_AF-A0A1I0S6Y8-F1
#
_entry.id   AF-A0A1I0S6Y8-F1
#
_cell.length_a   1.000
_cell.length_b   1.000
_cell.length_c   1.000
_cell.angle_alpha   90.00
_cell.angle_beta   90.00
_cell.angle_gamma   90.00
#
_symmetry.space_group_name_H-M   'P 1'
#
loop_
_entity.id
_entity.type
_entity.pdbx_description
1 polymer ?
#
loop_
_entity_poly.entity_id
_entity_poly.type
_entity_poly.pdbx_seq_one_letter_code
_entity_poly.pdbx_strand_id
1 'polypeptide(L)'
;MDKKSLAKNIFGYIVLAVISFFFVFVWNPFQLAIYSLLTGLLLYVVYNIRRPEKQRLNRSNLEGYLTYAGFTYLLILLLYSVSPYLRVKEFQWTHPAYHSVEGEISDAAYGVYRQKGNLYGYVDISYRYHVADHYIQQQQKAALRFYSFPIFSNTKGDYLKARVKDQFNEIQQERSYVILVNDAQPERSRFFAGQALFYWSGSIMKNFCSGILFMIAVIGGVGLIAYLFRNYKRPAPANRKSLVKMVWMIVLGILGLFFLIYLVLLIYFKSTGKL
;
A
#
# COMPACT_ATOMS: atom_id res chain seq x y z
N MET A 1 -1.84 -31.63 -21.27
CA MET A 1 -1.95 -30.22 -20.80
C MET A 1 -0.58 -29.58 -20.93
N ASP A 2 -0.43 -28.55 -21.76
CA ASP A 2 0.88 -27.98 -22.10
C ASP A 2 1.46 -27.18 -20.91
N LYS A 3 2.76 -27.31 -20.62
CA LYS A 3 3.41 -26.66 -19.46
C LYS A 3 3.26 -25.14 -19.47
N LYS A 4 3.22 -24.53 -20.66
CA LYS A 4 2.95 -23.09 -20.84
C LYS A 4 1.53 -22.70 -20.45
N SER A 5 0.54 -23.56 -20.72
CA SER A 5 -0.86 -23.33 -20.31
C SER A 5 -1.04 -23.40 -18.79
N LEU A 6 -0.29 -24.30 -18.14
CA LEU A 6 -0.37 -24.53 -16.70
C LEU A 6 0.26 -23.37 -15.92
N ALA A 7 1.40 -22.84 -16.36
CA ALA A 7 2.02 -21.65 -15.77
C ALA A 7 1.15 -20.39 -15.92
N LYS A 8 0.51 -20.21 -17.08
CA LYS A 8 -0.41 -19.08 -17.33
C LYS A 8 -1.65 -19.14 -16.44
N ASN A 9 -2.19 -20.35 -16.22
CA ASN A 9 -3.33 -20.56 -15.34
C ASN A 9 -2.98 -20.31 -13.88
N ILE A 10 -1.82 -20.81 -13.41
CA ILE A 10 -1.33 -20.56 -12.04
C ILE A 10 -1.13 -19.06 -11.79
N PHE A 11 -0.52 -18.35 -12.75
CA PHE A 11 -0.34 -16.91 -12.63
C PHE A 11 -1.69 -16.18 -12.52
N GLY A 12 -2.68 -16.56 -13.33
CA GLY A 12 -4.04 -16.03 -13.24
C GLY A 12 -4.69 -16.25 -11.87
N TYR A 13 -4.55 -17.45 -11.28
CA TYR A 13 -5.08 -17.75 -9.94
C TYR A 13 -4.36 -16.98 -8.84
N ILE A 14 -3.05 -16.80 -8.95
CA ILE A 14 -2.28 -15.98 -7.99
C ILE A 14 -2.73 -14.53 -8.08
N VAL A 15 -2.86 -13.97 -9.28
CA VAL A 15 -3.36 -12.60 -9.48
C VAL A 15 -4.78 -12.45 -8.93
N LEU A 16 -5.68 -13.41 -9.20
CA LEU A 16 -7.04 -13.40 -8.67
C LEU A 16 -7.06 -13.50 -7.13
N ALA A 17 -6.24 -14.37 -6.54
CA ALA A 17 -6.15 -14.51 -5.08
C ALA A 17 -5.59 -13.25 -4.42
N VAL A 18 -4.59 -12.62 -5.04
CA VAL A 18 -4.05 -11.33 -4.61
C VAL A 18 -5.14 -10.25 -4.70
N ILE A 19 -5.83 -10.11 -5.83
CA ILE A 19 -6.92 -9.12 -6.02
C ILE A 19 -8.04 -9.34 -5.00
N SER A 20 -8.51 -10.57 -4.82
CA SER A 20 -9.56 -10.92 -3.86
C SER A 20 -9.13 -10.65 -2.42
N PHE A 21 -7.89 -10.98 -2.06
CA PHE A 21 -7.33 -10.63 -0.76
C PHE A 21 -7.27 -9.11 -0.55
N PHE A 22 -6.88 -8.33 -1.57
CA PHE A 22 -6.85 -6.87 -1.50
C PHE A 22 -8.24 -6.24 -1.36
N PHE A 23 -9.23 -6.74 -2.11
CA PHE A 23 -10.63 -6.30 -2.02
C PHE A 23 -11.23 -6.55 -0.64
N VAL A 24 -10.93 -7.70 -0.03
CA VAL A 24 -11.53 -8.13 1.23
C VAL A 24 -10.83 -7.50 2.44
N PHE A 25 -9.50 -7.38 2.42
CA PHE A 25 -8.75 -7.07 3.65
C PHE A 25 -8.27 -5.63 3.79
N VAL A 26 -8.07 -4.87 2.70
CA VAL A 26 -7.32 -3.60 2.80
C VAL A 26 -8.22 -2.39 2.86
N TRP A 27 -9.25 -2.31 2.02
CA TRP A 27 -10.08 -1.12 1.92
C TRP A 27 -11.22 -1.46 0.96
N ASN A 28 -12.47 -1.15 1.30
CA ASN A 28 -13.59 -1.31 0.37
C ASN A 28 -13.96 0.03 -0.33
N PRO A 29 -13.10 0.70 -1.13
CA PRO A 29 -13.54 1.75 -2.00
C PRO A 29 -13.93 1.10 -3.33
N PHE A 30 -15.16 0.60 -3.38
CA PHE A 30 -15.81 0.11 -4.60
C PHE A 30 -15.61 1.05 -5.81
N GLN A 31 -15.47 2.35 -5.56
CA GLN A 31 -15.14 3.37 -6.56
C GLN A 31 -13.81 3.10 -7.31
N LEU A 32 -12.74 2.67 -6.62
CA LEU A 32 -11.45 2.38 -7.27
C LEU A 32 -11.54 1.15 -8.18
N ALA A 33 -12.41 0.19 -7.84
CA ALA A 33 -12.70 -0.95 -8.69
C ALA A 33 -13.46 -0.55 -9.96
N ILE A 34 -14.38 0.40 -9.86
CA ILE A 34 -15.04 0.95 -11.04
C ILE A 34 -14.02 1.67 -11.93
N TYR A 35 -13.16 2.52 -11.36
CA TYR A 35 -12.12 3.22 -12.11
C TYR A 35 -11.18 2.23 -12.83
N SER A 36 -10.81 1.13 -12.19
CA SER A 36 -9.96 0.10 -12.82
C SER A 36 -10.66 -0.70 -13.91
N LEU A 37 -11.95 -1.01 -13.77
CA LEU A 37 -12.71 -1.67 -14.82
C LEU A 37 -12.83 -0.80 -16.07
N LEU A 38 -13.10 0.50 -15.90
CA LEU A 38 -13.24 1.46 -16.99
C LEU A 38 -11.89 1.74 -17.67
N THR A 39 -10.86 2.06 -16.90
CA THR A 39 -9.51 2.32 -17.44
C THR A 39 -8.90 1.06 -18.04
N GLY A 40 -9.09 -0.11 -17.40
CA GLY A 40 -8.68 -1.40 -17.94
C GLY A 40 -9.37 -1.73 -19.27
N LEU A 41 -10.63 -1.34 -19.44
CA LEU A 41 -11.37 -1.55 -20.69
C LEU A 41 -10.79 -0.66 -21.79
N LEU A 42 -10.56 0.61 -21.47
CA LEU A 42 -9.96 1.56 -22.40
C LEU A 42 -8.56 1.09 -22.84
N LEU A 43 -7.70 0.70 -21.91
CA LEU A 43 -6.37 0.16 -22.23
C LEU A 43 -6.46 -1.12 -23.06
N TYR A 44 -7.40 -2.02 -22.74
CA TYR A 44 -7.61 -3.25 -23.50
C TYR A 44 -8.00 -2.96 -24.94
N VAL A 45 -8.96 -2.06 -25.16
CA VAL A 45 -9.43 -1.67 -26.50
C VAL A 45 -8.33 -0.96 -27.27
N VAL A 46 -7.67 0.04 -26.66
CA VAL A 46 -6.59 0.80 -27.31
C VAL A 46 -5.42 -0.12 -27.70
N TYR A 47 -4.99 -0.99 -26.81
CA TYR A 47 -3.88 -1.91 -27.09
C TYR A 47 -4.22 -2.94 -28.18
N ASN A 48 -5.49 -3.38 -28.24
CA ASN A 48 -5.97 -4.37 -29.22
C ASN A 48 -6.73 -3.74 -30.39
N ILE A 49 -6.58 -2.43 -30.63
CA ILE A 49 -7.34 -1.71 -31.67
C ILE A 49 -7.08 -2.27 -33.08
N ARG A 50 -5.86 -2.76 -33.32
CA ARG A 50 -5.43 -3.37 -34.59
C ARG A 50 -5.74 -4.88 -34.71
N ARG A 51 -6.42 -5.47 -33.72
CA ARG A 51 -6.69 -6.91 -33.61
C ARG A 51 -8.19 -7.15 -33.40
N PRO A 52 -9.02 -7.09 -34.45
CA PRO A 52 -10.47 -7.17 -34.33
C PRO A 52 -10.94 -8.49 -33.71
N GLU A 53 -10.20 -9.59 -33.88
CA GLU A 53 -10.47 -10.88 -33.24
C GLU A 53 -10.39 -10.84 -31.71
N LYS A 54 -9.59 -9.92 -31.16
CA LYS A 54 -9.47 -9.71 -29.71
C LYS A 54 -10.54 -8.77 -29.13
N GLN A 55 -11.31 -8.10 -29.96
CA GLN A 55 -12.40 -7.23 -29.50
C GLN A 55 -13.73 -7.96 -29.35
N ARG A 56 -13.84 -9.18 -29.91
CA ARG A 56 -15.04 -10.01 -29.77
C ARG A 56 -15.21 -10.48 -28.34
N LEU A 57 -16.45 -10.51 -27.86
CA LEU A 57 -16.76 -11.02 -26.53
C LEU A 57 -16.62 -12.56 -26.54
N ASN A 58 -15.47 -13.06 -26.08
CA ASN A 58 -15.24 -14.48 -25.86
C ASN A 58 -14.51 -14.68 -24.53
N ARG A 59 -14.51 -15.92 -24.02
CA ARG A 59 -13.90 -16.23 -22.71
C ARG A 59 -12.43 -15.81 -22.61
N SER A 60 -11.63 -16.06 -23.66
CA SER A 60 -10.20 -15.70 -23.65
C SER A 60 -9.95 -14.18 -23.66
N ASN A 61 -10.80 -13.42 -24.34
CA ASN A 61 -10.71 -11.98 -24.43
C ASN A 61 -11.18 -11.33 -23.13
N LEU A 62 -12.20 -11.92 -22.48
CA LEU A 62 -12.66 -11.52 -21.15
C LEU A 62 -11.58 -11.77 -20.08
N GLU A 63 -10.91 -12.92 -20.10
CA GLU A 63 -9.74 -13.18 -19.24
C GLU A 63 -8.61 -12.16 -19.50
N GLY A 64 -8.38 -11.83 -20.78
CA GLY A 64 -7.46 -10.77 -21.18
C GLY A 64 -7.83 -9.42 -20.54
N TYR A 65 -9.05 -8.94 -20.78
CA TYR A 65 -9.58 -7.71 -20.21
C TYR A 65 -9.46 -7.67 -18.68
N LEU A 66 -9.87 -8.73 -17.99
CA LEU A 66 -9.77 -8.83 -16.53
C LEU A 66 -8.32 -8.72 -16.03
N THR A 67 -7.35 -9.19 -16.82
CA THR A 67 -5.93 -9.00 -16.51
C THR A 67 -5.53 -7.52 -16.58
N TYR A 68 -6.00 -6.78 -17.60
CA TYR A 68 -5.76 -5.33 -17.69
C TYR A 68 -6.49 -4.57 -16.57
N ALA A 69 -7.72 -4.94 -16.24
CA ALA A 69 -8.47 -4.37 -15.12
C ALA A 69 -7.78 -4.64 -13.76
N GLY A 70 -7.25 -5.84 -13.56
CA GLY A 70 -6.47 -6.18 -12.37
C GLY A 70 -5.18 -5.38 -12.26
N PHE A 71 -4.44 -5.24 -13.36
CA PHE A 71 -3.20 -4.45 -13.39
C PHE A 71 -3.45 -2.96 -13.14
N THR A 72 -4.45 -2.38 -13.81
CA THR A 72 -4.85 -0.97 -13.60
C THR A 72 -5.35 -0.74 -12.18
N TYR A 73 -6.09 -1.69 -11.59
CA TYR A 73 -6.51 -1.61 -10.20
C TYR A 73 -5.32 -1.50 -9.25
N LEU A 74 -4.31 -2.35 -9.41
CA LEU A 74 -3.10 -2.30 -8.60
C LEU A 74 -2.35 -0.97 -8.77
N LEU A 75 -2.29 -0.45 -9.99
CA LEU A 75 -1.64 0.83 -10.28
C LEU A 75 -2.41 2.02 -9.68
N ILE A 76 -3.73 2.05 -9.80
CA ILE A 76 -4.59 3.07 -9.18
C ILE A 76 -4.47 3.00 -7.67
N LEU A 77 -4.55 1.79 -7.09
CA LEU A 77 -4.43 1.57 -5.65
C LEU A 77 -3.07 2.08 -5.14
N LEU A 78 -2.00 1.82 -5.89
CA LEU A 78 -0.66 2.31 -5.60
C LEU A 78 -0.62 3.82 -5.60
N LEU A 79 -1.06 4.47 -6.68
CA LEU A 79 -1.07 5.93 -6.77
C LEU A 79 -1.92 6.57 -5.66
N TYR A 80 -3.11 6.01 -5.40
CA TYR A 80 -4.05 6.50 -4.40
C TYR A 80 -3.58 6.24 -2.95
N SER A 81 -2.81 5.18 -2.74
CA SER A 81 -2.20 4.89 -1.44
C SER A 81 -1.12 5.91 -1.10
N VAL A 82 -0.40 6.43 -2.09
CA VAL A 82 0.80 7.24 -1.87
C VAL A 82 0.52 8.73 -2.09
N SER A 83 -0.60 9.10 -2.70
CA SER A 83 -0.94 10.49 -2.97
C SER A 83 -2.15 10.97 -2.16
N PRO A 84 -1.94 11.64 -1.01
CA PRO A 84 -3.00 12.36 -0.30
C PRO A 84 -3.74 13.35 -1.21
N TYR A 85 -3.01 14.03 -2.10
CA TYR A 85 -3.58 14.94 -3.10
C TYR A 85 -4.67 14.28 -3.96
N LEU A 86 -4.43 13.07 -4.49
CA LEU A 86 -5.43 12.35 -5.29
C LEU A 86 -6.69 12.05 -4.49
N ARG A 87 -6.60 11.83 -3.18
CA ARG A 87 -7.78 11.61 -2.31
C ARG A 87 -8.62 12.86 -2.16
N VAL A 88 -7.97 14.03 -2.02
CA VAL A 88 -8.66 15.32 -1.96
C VAL A 88 -9.37 15.60 -3.28
N LYS A 89 -8.68 15.41 -4.41
CA LYS A 89 -9.25 15.65 -5.75
C LYS A 89 -10.40 14.71 -6.09
N GLU A 90 -10.27 13.43 -5.76
CA GLU A 90 -11.34 12.44 -5.95
C GLU A 90 -12.58 12.83 -5.13
N PHE A 91 -12.40 13.28 -3.88
CA PHE A 91 -13.50 13.74 -3.06
C PHE A 91 -14.18 15.00 -3.64
N GLN A 92 -13.40 16.00 -4.06
CA GLN A 92 -13.93 17.22 -4.69
C GLN A 92 -14.73 16.92 -5.97
N TRP A 93 -14.26 15.98 -6.79
CA TRP A 93 -14.97 15.58 -8.01
C TRP A 93 -16.26 14.82 -7.75
N THR A 94 -16.28 13.96 -6.73
CA THR A 94 -17.48 13.20 -6.34
C THR A 94 -18.48 14.05 -5.54
N HIS A 95 -18.03 15.15 -4.93
CA HIS A 95 -18.84 16.02 -4.10
C HIS A 95 -18.66 17.50 -4.54
N PRO A 96 -19.21 17.91 -5.69
CA PRO A 96 -18.94 19.22 -6.28
C PRO A 96 -19.45 20.40 -5.44
N ALA A 97 -20.40 20.18 -4.53
CA ALA A 97 -20.88 21.20 -3.60
C ALA A 97 -19.88 21.51 -2.47
N TYR A 98 -18.82 20.70 -2.33
CA TYR A 98 -17.80 20.90 -1.33
C TYR A 98 -16.69 21.81 -1.86
N HIS A 99 -16.38 22.87 -1.13
CA HIS A 99 -15.28 23.77 -1.41
C HIS A 99 -14.34 23.86 -0.21
N SER A 100 -13.12 24.38 -0.46
CA SER A 100 -12.12 24.53 0.59
C SER A 100 -12.35 25.80 1.39
N VAL A 101 -12.30 25.67 2.71
CA VAL A 101 -12.34 26.80 3.65
C VAL A 101 -11.06 26.85 4.47
N GLU A 102 -10.70 28.05 4.90
CA GLU A 102 -9.67 28.21 5.91
C GLU A 102 -10.22 27.84 7.28
N GLY A 103 -9.39 27.22 8.09
CA GLY A 103 -9.75 26.82 9.44
C GLY A 103 -8.52 26.44 10.23
N GLU A 104 -8.71 26.23 11.52
CA GLU A 104 -7.65 25.98 12.48
C GLU A 104 -7.91 24.69 13.24
N ILE A 105 -6.83 23.99 13.56
CA ILE A 105 -6.87 22.79 14.37
C ILE A 105 -6.86 23.24 15.82
N SER A 106 -7.95 23.00 16.54
CA SER A 106 -8.11 23.43 17.93
C SER A 106 -7.55 22.43 18.94
N ASP A 107 -7.64 21.14 18.63
CA ASP A 107 -7.11 20.07 19.48
C ASP A 107 -6.78 18.83 18.66
N ALA A 108 -5.79 18.04 19.12
CA ALA A 108 -5.35 16.82 18.47
C ALA A 108 -5.03 15.74 19.52
N ALA A 109 -5.78 14.64 19.49
CA ALA A 109 -5.62 13.50 20.36
C ALA A 109 -4.97 12.32 19.60
N TYR A 110 -3.88 11.79 20.13
CA TYR A 110 -3.10 10.74 19.49
C TYR A 110 -3.37 9.38 20.14
N GLY A 111 -3.70 8.39 19.32
CA GLY A 111 -4.01 7.04 19.77
C GLY A 111 -3.34 5.96 18.95
N VAL A 112 -3.45 4.72 19.44
CA VAL A 112 -2.99 3.53 18.74
C VAL A 112 -4.15 2.54 18.70
N TYR A 113 -4.46 2.07 17.50
CA TYR A 113 -5.42 1.02 17.30
C TYR A 113 -4.72 -0.33 17.23
N ARG A 114 -5.17 -1.30 18.03
CA ARG A 114 -4.64 -2.66 18.05
C ARG A 114 -5.77 -3.68 18.05
N GLN A 115 -5.97 -4.39 16.94
CA GLN A 115 -6.90 -5.52 16.88
C GLN A 115 -6.36 -6.59 15.93
N LYS A 116 -6.36 -7.86 16.36
CA LYS A 116 -5.97 -9.09 15.63
C LYS A 116 -5.44 -8.87 14.19
N GLY A 117 -4.15 -8.55 14.07
CA GLY A 117 -3.46 -8.40 12.77
C GLY A 117 -3.34 -6.98 12.23
N ASN A 118 -4.14 -6.03 12.73
CA ASN A 118 -4.07 -4.61 12.39
C ASN A 118 -3.52 -3.79 13.56
N LEU A 119 -2.47 -3.03 13.28
CA LEU A 119 -1.84 -2.11 14.21
C LEU A 119 -1.51 -0.80 13.48
N TYR A 120 -2.09 0.30 13.93
CA TYR A 120 -1.82 1.61 13.38
C TYR A 120 -1.94 2.71 14.43
N GLY A 121 -1.09 3.73 14.32
CA GLY A 121 -1.28 4.98 15.05
C GLY A 121 -2.33 5.83 14.34
N TYR A 122 -3.09 6.62 15.09
CA TYR A 122 -4.07 7.54 14.54
C TYR A 122 -4.07 8.87 15.30
N VAL A 123 -4.60 9.91 14.66
CA VAL A 123 -4.92 11.19 15.28
C VAL A 123 -6.41 11.48 15.12
N ASP A 124 -7.06 11.76 16.24
CA ASP A 124 -8.39 12.36 16.28
C ASP A 124 -8.19 13.87 16.40
N ILE A 125 -8.89 14.63 15.57
CA ILE A 125 -8.71 16.08 15.50
C ILE A 125 -10.02 16.78 15.79
N SER A 126 -9.91 17.91 16.47
CA SER A 126 -10.96 18.91 16.56
C SER A 126 -10.50 20.13 15.78
N TYR A 127 -11.32 20.59 14.85
CA TYR A 127 -11.00 21.73 13.99
C TYR A 127 -12.16 22.72 13.96
N ARG A 128 -11.82 23.98 13.78
CA ARG A 128 -12.75 25.11 13.71
C ARG A 128 -12.60 25.83 12.39
N TYR A 129 -13.69 26.26 11.81
CA TYR A 129 -13.69 27.00 10.55
C TYR A 129 -14.91 27.93 10.51
N HIS A 130 -14.88 28.89 9.59
CA HIS A 130 -15.88 29.94 9.48
C HIS A 130 -16.66 29.79 8.18
N VAL A 131 -17.99 29.71 8.27
CA VAL A 131 -18.90 29.67 7.11
C VAL A 131 -20.11 30.53 7.42
N ALA A 132 -20.48 31.42 6.48
CA ALA A 132 -21.69 32.25 6.55
C ALA A 132 -21.89 32.94 7.92
N ASP A 133 -20.84 33.60 8.43
CA ASP A 133 -20.81 34.33 9.71
C ASP A 133 -20.96 33.48 10.98
N HIS A 134 -20.83 32.15 10.87
CA HIS A 134 -20.88 31.23 12.00
C HIS A 134 -19.55 30.48 12.15
N TYR A 135 -19.09 30.38 13.39
CA TYR A 135 -17.99 29.49 13.76
C TYR A 135 -18.52 28.09 14.01
N ILE A 136 -17.99 27.13 13.26
CA ILE A 136 -18.36 25.73 13.40
C ILE A 136 -17.14 24.97 13.93
N GLN A 137 -17.37 24.14 14.95
CA GLN A 137 -16.38 23.22 15.48
C GLN A 137 -16.79 21.79 15.17
N GLN A 138 -15.88 21.03 14.59
CA GLN A 138 -16.10 19.64 14.22
C GLN A 138 -14.98 18.75 14.73
N GLN A 139 -15.32 17.49 15.00
CA GLN A 139 -14.37 16.48 15.42
C GLN A 139 -14.33 15.35 14.39
N GLN A 140 -13.14 15.06 13.88
CA GLN A 140 -12.92 13.95 12.95
C GLN A 140 -12.04 12.89 13.61
N LYS A 141 -12.59 11.68 13.73
CA LYS A 141 -11.86 10.52 14.22
C LYS A 141 -10.93 9.96 13.15
N ALA A 142 -9.73 9.55 13.56
CA ALA A 142 -8.68 8.96 12.74
C ALA A 142 -8.43 9.73 11.43
N ALA A 143 -8.29 11.05 11.53
CA ALA A 143 -8.04 11.95 10.41
C ALA A 143 -6.71 11.68 9.70
N LEU A 144 -5.72 11.16 10.44
CA LEU A 144 -4.50 10.58 9.89
C LEU A 144 -4.31 9.19 10.49
N ARG A 145 -3.80 8.26 9.66
CA ARG A 145 -3.47 6.90 10.07
C ARG A 145 -2.07 6.55 9.60
N PHE A 146 -1.28 5.95 10.48
CA PHE A 146 0.03 5.42 10.17
C PHE A 146 0.08 3.94 10.51
N TYR A 147 0.20 3.10 9.48
CA TYR A 147 0.25 1.65 9.63
C TYR A 147 1.70 1.20 9.83
N SER A 148 1.97 0.31 10.80
CA SER A 148 3.28 -0.36 10.91
C SER A 148 3.17 -1.86 10.67
N PHE A 149 4.28 -2.43 10.20
CA PHE A 149 4.40 -3.88 10.04
C PHE A 149 4.51 -4.58 11.40
N PRO A 150 3.77 -5.68 11.63
CA PRO A 150 3.77 -6.38 12.90
C PRO A 150 5.09 -7.11 13.23
N ILE A 151 6.13 -7.05 12.39
CA ILE A 151 7.38 -7.80 12.60
C ILE A 151 8.46 -6.97 13.33
N PHE A 152 8.34 -5.63 13.35
CA PHE A 152 9.38 -4.77 13.92
C PHE A 152 8.98 -4.18 15.29
N SER A 153 9.77 -4.53 16.31
CA SER A 153 9.86 -4.03 17.71
C SER A 153 8.76 -4.43 18.71
N ASN A 154 9.13 -4.67 19.97
CA ASN A 154 8.23 -4.93 21.11
C ASN A 154 7.73 -3.64 21.81
N THR A 155 8.05 -2.45 21.25
CA THR A 155 7.72 -1.09 21.75
C THR A 155 6.66 -0.38 20.88
N LYS A 156 5.85 -1.13 20.13
CA LYS A 156 5.10 -0.63 18.95
C LYS A 156 4.11 0.51 19.20
N GLY A 157 3.52 0.61 20.39
CA GLY A 157 2.50 1.62 20.69
C GLY A 157 3.09 3.03 20.70
N ASP A 158 4.11 3.25 21.53
CA ASP A 158 4.69 4.58 21.72
C ASP A 158 5.41 5.06 20.46
N TYR A 159 6.09 4.16 19.74
CA TYR A 159 6.68 4.49 18.44
C TYR A 159 5.64 4.96 17.41
N LEU A 160 4.52 4.24 17.31
CA LEU A 160 3.43 4.61 16.39
C LEU A 160 2.81 5.95 16.77
N LYS A 161 2.60 6.16 18.07
CA LYS A 161 2.05 7.40 18.61
C LYS A 161 3.00 8.58 18.34
N ALA A 162 4.29 8.41 18.59
CA ALA A 162 5.32 9.41 18.31
C ALA A 162 5.39 9.73 16.81
N ARG A 163 5.43 8.71 15.94
CA ARG A 163 5.48 8.92 14.49
C ARG A 163 4.27 9.67 13.94
N VAL A 164 3.06 9.32 14.39
CA VAL A 164 1.84 10.06 13.98
C VAL A 164 1.86 11.47 14.50
N LYS A 165 2.34 11.69 15.73
CA LYS A 165 2.48 13.02 16.32
C LYS A 165 3.46 13.89 15.54
N ASP A 166 4.66 13.39 15.26
CA ASP A 166 5.68 14.12 14.50
C ASP A 166 5.16 14.48 13.10
N GLN A 167 4.52 13.53 12.43
CA GLN A 167 3.93 13.74 11.11
C GLN A 167 2.79 14.77 11.14
N PHE A 168 1.92 14.71 12.14
CA PHE A 168 0.82 15.65 12.25
C PHE A 168 1.31 17.07 12.57
N ASN A 169 2.34 17.18 13.42
CA ASN A 169 3.00 18.45 13.71
C ASN A 169 3.61 19.07 12.45
N GLU A 170 4.25 18.29 11.59
CA GLU A 170 4.76 18.74 10.29
C GLU A 170 3.63 19.29 9.41
N ILE A 171 2.52 18.55 9.28
CA ILE A 171 1.33 18.99 8.52
C ILE A 171 0.74 20.28 9.09
N GLN A 172 0.72 20.42 10.41
CA GLN A 172 0.20 21.61 11.09
C GLN A 172 1.12 22.81 10.90
N GLN A 173 2.44 22.63 11.01
CA GLN A 173 3.45 23.69 10.82
C GLN A 173 3.47 24.19 9.38
N GLU A 174 3.39 23.28 8.41
CA GLU A 174 3.34 23.61 6.98
C GLU A 174 1.96 24.09 6.51
N ARG A 175 0.94 24.03 7.38
CA ARG A 175 -0.49 24.24 7.03
C ARG A 175 -0.91 23.44 5.78
N SER A 176 -0.36 22.25 5.60
CA SER A 176 -0.55 21.44 4.40
C SER A 176 -1.84 20.60 4.42
N TYR A 177 -2.83 21.00 5.21
CA TYR A 177 -4.14 20.36 5.31
C TYR A 177 -5.22 21.12 4.53
N VAL A 178 -6.37 20.49 4.31
CA VAL A 178 -7.57 21.12 3.71
C VAL A 178 -8.80 20.72 4.50
N ILE A 179 -9.66 21.70 4.77
CA ILE A 179 -11.01 21.47 5.26
C ILE A 179 -11.96 21.70 4.09
N LEU A 180 -12.76 20.68 3.75
CA LEU A 180 -13.77 20.76 2.73
C LEU A 180 -15.16 20.84 3.38
N VAL A 181 -15.97 21.82 2.98
CA VAL A 181 -17.30 22.09 3.55
C VAL A 181 -18.32 22.24 2.44
N ASN A 182 -19.55 21.81 2.72
CA ASN A 182 -20.72 22.08 1.89
C ASN A 182 -21.56 23.15 2.59
N ASP A 183 -21.79 24.30 1.95
CA ASP A 183 -22.57 25.41 2.53
C ASP A 183 -23.99 25.02 2.91
N ALA A 184 -24.59 24.06 2.18
CA ALA A 184 -25.94 23.58 2.50
C ALA A 184 -25.98 22.68 3.73
N GLN A 185 -24.85 22.06 4.11
CA GLN A 185 -24.71 21.18 5.27
C GLN A 185 -23.35 21.39 5.94
N PRO A 186 -23.14 22.55 6.60
CA PRO A 186 -21.83 22.93 7.11
C PRO A 186 -21.26 21.90 8.09
N GLU A 187 -22.09 21.35 8.99
CA GLU A 187 -21.74 20.28 9.93
C GLU A 187 -21.20 18.98 9.30
N ARG A 188 -21.33 18.77 7.98
CA ARG A 188 -20.74 17.63 7.26
C ARG A 188 -19.39 17.94 6.63
N SER A 189 -18.60 18.78 7.27
CA SER A 189 -17.23 19.08 6.84
C SER A 189 -16.30 17.87 6.95
N ARG A 190 -15.25 17.88 6.12
CA ARG A 190 -14.25 16.81 6.11
C ARG A 190 -12.84 17.40 6.07
N PHE A 191 -12.01 16.92 6.99
CA PHE A 191 -10.61 17.29 7.06
C PHE A 191 -9.75 16.28 6.30
N PHE A 192 -8.81 16.80 5.52
CA PHE A 192 -7.80 16.02 4.81
C PHE A 192 -6.41 16.42 5.26
N ALA A 193 -5.69 15.46 5.85
CA ALA A 193 -4.32 15.62 6.29
C ALA A 193 -3.36 15.48 5.08
N GLY A 194 -2.72 16.58 4.68
CA GLY A 194 -1.72 16.60 3.63
C GLY A 194 -2.29 16.83 2.22
N GLN A 195 -1.70 17.79 1.50
CA GLN A 195 -1.89 18.02 0.06
C GLN A 195 -0.70 17.52 -0.79
N ALA A 196 0.26 16.83 -0.17
CA ALA A 196 1.45 16.36 -0.86
C ALA A 196 1.09 15.43 -2.02
N LEU A 197 1.77 15.60 -3.16
CA LEU A 197 1.61 14.74 -4.33
C LEU A 197 2.08 13.31 -4.06
N PHE A 198 3.10 13.14 -3.22
CA PHE A 198 3.70 11.85 -2.91
C PHE A 198 4.08 11.76 -1.44
N TYR A 199 3.58 10.74 -0.76
CA TYR A 199 3.77 10.48 0.66
C TYR A 199 4.01 8.99 0.92
N TRP A 200 5.28 8.61 1.08
CA TRP A 200 5.70 7.20 1.18
C TRP A 200 5.50 6.61 2.59
N SER A 201 5.85 7.36 3.65
CA SER A 201 6.08 6.82 4.99
C SER A 201 4.83 6.26 5.69
N GLY A 202 3.65 6.85 5.46
CA GLY A 202 2.35 6.36 5.94
C GLY A 202 1.49 5.69 4.87
N SER A 203 2.04 5.46 3.68
CA SER A 203 1.31 4.76 2.61
C SER A 203 1.21 3.26 2.90
N ILE A 204 0.08 2.66 2.53
CA ILE A 204 -0.09 1.20 2.46
C ILE A 204 0.94 0.59 1.50
N MET A 205 1.39 1.35 0.50
CA MET A 205 2.42 0.93 -0.44
C MET A 205 3.72 0.51 0.24
N LYS A 206 4.17 1.23 1.28
CA LYS A 206 5.32 0.80 2.09
C LYS A 206 5.11 -0.61 2.65
N ASN A 207 3.91 -0.86 3.18
CA ASN A 207 3.52 -2.16 3.72
C ASN A 207 3.42 -3.24 2.62
N PHE A 208 2.88 -2.87 1.46
CA PHE A 208 2.78 -3.76 0.31
C PHE A 208 4.16 -4.18 -0.21
N CYS A 209 5.07 -3.22 -0.42
CA CYS A 209 6.43 -3.48 -0.86
C CYS A 209 7.20 -4.36 0.14
N SER A 210 7.08 -4.11 1.45
CA SER A 210 7.70 -4.98 2.44
C SER A 210 7.10 -6.39 2.44
N GLY A 211 5.79 -6.53 2.22
CA GLY A 211 5.14 -7.83 2.08
C GLY A 211 5.60 -8.61 0.84
N ILE A 212 5.74 -7.94 -0.31
CA ILE A 212 6.29 -8.54 -1.53
C ILE A 212 7.74 -8.99 -1.31
N LEU A 213 8.58 -8.14 -0.72
CA LEU A 213 9.97 -8.47 -0.42
C LEU A 213 10.07 -9.70 0.49
N PHE A 214 9.20 -9.78 1.51
CA PHE A 214 9.11 -10.95 2.37
C PHE A 214 8.70 -12.21 1.60
N MET A 215 7.69 -12.14 0.73
CA MET A 215 7.25 -13.26 -0.09
C MET A 215 8.35 -13.74 -1.05
N ILE A 216 9.07 -12.81 -1.69
CA ILE A 216 10.22 -13.13 -2.55
C ILE A 216 11.31 -13.84 -1.72
N ALA A 217 11.60 -13.35 -0.52
CA ALA A 217 12.59 -13.97 0.36
C ALA A 217 12.18 -15.40 0.77
N VAL A 218 10.90 -15.62 1.09
CA VAL A 218 10.37 -16.95 1.45
C VAL A 218 10.41 -17.90 0.25
N ILE A 219 9.91 -17.48 -0.92
CA ILE A 219 9.91 -18.30 -2.13
C ILE A 219 11.35 -18.61 -2.57
N GLY A 220 12.25 -17.63 -2.52
CA GLY A 220 13.67 -17.81 -2.79
C GLY A 220 14.31 -18.81 -1.83
N GLY A 221 14.03 -18.72 -0.53
CA GLY A 221 14.51 -19.65 0.48
C GLY A 221 14.00 -21.08 0.28
N VAL A 222 12.70 -21.25 0.05
CA VAL A 222 12.09 -22.57 -0.20
C VAL A 222 12.58 -23.17 -1.52
N GLY A 223 12.67 -22.37 -2.58
CA GLY A 223 13.20 -22.78 -3.88
C GLY A 223 14.66 -23.22 -3.80
N LEU A 224 15.48 -22.50 -3.02
CA LEU A 224 16.86 -22.88 -2.75
C LEU A 224 16.95 -24.19 -1.99
N ILE A 225 16.14 -24.37 -0.94
CA ILE A 225 16.08 -25.63 -0.17
C ILE A 225 15.69 -26.79 -1.11
N ALA A 226 14.63 -26.63 -1.91
CA ALA A 226 14.17 -27.65 -2.84
C ALA A 226 15.22 -27.98 -3.92
N TYR A 227 15.94 -26.98 -4.43
CA TYR A 227 17.06 -27.16 -5.36
C TYR A 227 18.20 -27.95 -4.72
N LEU A 228 18.58 -27.59 -3.49
CA LEU A 228 19.62 -28.28 -2.73
C LEU A 228 19.23 -29.74 -2.45
N PHE A 229 17.98 -30.02 -2.09
CA PHE A 229 17.49 -31.39 -1.87
C PHE A 229 17.40 -32.22 -3.16
N ARG A 230 16.96 -31.61 -4.27
CA ARG A 230 16.80 -32.30 -5.56
C ARG A 230 18.14 -32.70 -6.17
N ASN A 231 19.17 -31.88 -6.00
CA ASN A 231 20.51 -32.15 -6.51
C ASN A 231 21.38 -32.93 -5.52
N TYR A 232 20.81 -33.39 -4.40
CA TYR A 232 21.53 -34.13 -3.37
C TYR A 232 21.60 -35.64 -3.71
N LYS A 233 22.72 -36.10 -4.25
CA LYS A 233 23.10 -37.52 -4.17
C LYS A 233 23.72 -37.77 -2.79
N ARG A 234 23.25 -38.79 -2.04
CA ARG A 234 23.74 -39.12 -0.69
C ARG A 234 25.29 -39.11 -0.67
N PRO A 235 25.95 -38.18 0.03
CA PRO A 235 27.39 -38.14 0.10
C PRO A 235 27.90 -39.18 1.09
N ALA A 236 29.05 -39.79 0.79
CA ALA A 236 29.75 -40.69 1.70
C ALA A 236 30.09 -39.98 3.04
N PRO A 237 30.08 -40.71 4.18
CA PRO A 237 30.12 -40.14 5.53
C PRO A 237 31.31 -39.20 5.81
N ALA A 238 32.42 -39.37 5.09
CA ALA A 238 33.63 -38.55 5.22
C ALA A 238 33.44 -37.06 4.85
N ASN A 239 32.45 -36.71 4.02
CA ASN A 239 32.28 -35.34 3.51
C ASN A 239 31.19 -34.51 4.22
N ARG A 240 30.55 -35.04 5.27
CA ARG A 240 29.40 -34.39 5.94
C ARG A 240 29.77 -33.06 6.61
N LYS A 241 30.96 -32.95 7.22
CA LYS A 241 31.44 -31.72 7.87
C LYS A 241 31.74 -30.59 6.87
N SER A 242 32.34 -30.92 5.72
CA SER A 242 32.62 -29.96 4.64
C SER A 242 31.31 -29.39 4.06
N LEU A 243 30.31 -30.25 3.89
CA LEU A 243 29.02 -29.89 3.31
C LEU A 243 28.18 -28.99 4.24
N VAL A 244 28.16 -29.28 5.55
CA VAL A 244 27.53 -28.40 6.55
C VAL A 244 28.20 -27.02 6.54
N LYS A 245 29.53 -26.96 6.43
CA LYS A 245 30.28 -25.70 6.36
C LYS A 245 29.94 -24.90 5.10
N MET A 246 29.77 -25.57 3.96
CA MET A 246 29.38 -24.94 2.69
C MET A 246 27.94 -24.40 2.72
N VAL A 247 26.99 -25.16 3.28
CA VAL A 247 25.60 -24.69 3.47
C VAL A 247 25.56 -23.48 4.40
N TRP A 248 26.31 -23.50 5.49
CA TRP A 248 26.43 -22.36 6.39
C TRP A 248 27.04 -21.12 5.71
N MET A 249 28.05 -21.28 4.85
CA MET A 249 28.61 -20.15 4.08
C MET A 249 27.59 -19.56 3.10
N ILE A 250 26.75 -20.38 2.46
CA ILE A 250 25.71 -19.89 1.54
C ILE A 250 24.61 -19.17 2.32
N VAL A 251 24.16 -19.72 3.45
CA VAL A 251 23.19 -19.07 4.33
C VAL A 251 23.71 -17.73 4.84
N LEU A 252 24.99 -17.68 5.27
CA LEU A 252 25.65 -16.44 5.67
C LEU A 252 25.80 -15.45 4.51
N GLY A 253 26.06 -15.92 3.29
CA GLY A 253 26.12 -15.07 2.10
C GLY A 253 24.78 -14.44 1.74
N ILE A 254 23.68 -15.19 1.84
CA ILE A 254 22.33 -14.68 1.60
C ILE A 254 21.92 -13.70 2.71
N LEU A 255 22.17 -14.04 3.97
CA LEU A 255 21.93 -13.13 5.10
C LEU A 255 22.78 -11.85 4.97
N GLY A 256 24.03 -11.97 4.53
CA GLY A 256 24.92 -10.85 4.25
C GLY A 256 24.42 -9.96 3.13
N LEU A 257 23.90 -10.53 2.03
CA LEU A 257 23.29 -9.78 0.94
C LEU A 257 22.04 -9.02 1.41
N PHE A 258 21.15 -9.69 2.15
CA PHE A 258 19.97 -9.03 2.73
C PHE A 258 20.34 -7.94 3.73
N PHE A 259 21.39 -8.16 4.53
CA PHE A 259 21.92 -7.16 5.46
C PHE A 259 22.53 -5.96 4.71
N LEU A 260 23.19 -6.19 3.58
CA LEU A 260 23.78 -5.14 2.75
C LEU A 260 22.69 -4.33 2.04
N ILE A 261 21.66 -4.98 1.51
CA ILE A 261 20.46 -4.31 0.96
C ILE A 261 19.79 -3.48 2.05
N TYR A 262 19.66 -4.03 3.26
CA TYR A 262 19.12 -3.32 4.41
C TYR A 262 19.97 -2.10 4.78
N LEU A 263 21.31 -2.23 4.81
CA LEU A 263 22.24 -1.12 5.07
C LEU A 263 22.15 -0.04 4.00
N VAL A 264 22.07 -0.39 2.72
CA VAL A 264 21.90 0.55 1.61
C VAL A 264 20.58 1.30 1.75
N LEU A 265 19.49 0.60 2.07
CA LEU A 265 18.21 1.24 2.35
C LEU A 265 18.30 2.16 3.57
N LEU A 266 18.96 1.74 4.65
CA LEU A 266 19.11 2.51 5.88
C LEU A 266 19.95 3.79 5.63
N ILE A 267 21.04 3.69 4.87
CA ILE A 267 21.86 4.83 4.47
C ILE A 267 21.07 5.77 3.54
N TYR A 268 20.33 5.23 2.57
CA TYR A 268 19.47 6.02 1.69
C TYR A 268 18.38 6.78 2.47
N PHE A 269 17.74 6.12 3.43
CA PHE A 269 16.71 6.74 4.26
C PHE A 269 17.30 7.75 5.26
N LYS A 270 18.51 7.52 5.80
CA LYS A 270 19.22 8.48 6.65
C LYS A 270 19.71 9.70 5.87
N SER A 271 20.22 9.49 4.65
CA SER A 271 20.66 10.54 3.72
C SER A 271 19.53 11.44 3.23
N THR A 272 18.31 10.92 3.17
CA THR A 272 17.12 11.68 2.72
C THR A 272 16.34 12.32 3.87
N GLY A 273 16.84 12.22 5.12
CA GLY A 273 16.16 12.76 6.31
C GLY A 273 14.86 12.03 6.67
N LYS A 274 14.63 10.83 6.11
CA LYS A 274 13.37 10.07 6.21
C LYS A 274 13.42 8.93 7.24
N LEU A 275 14.50 8.84 8.00
CA LEU A 275 14.69 7.90 9.12
C LEU A 275 14.62 8.66 10.45
#